data_AF-A0AAN4YWF2-F1
#
_entry.id   AF-A0AAN4YWF2-F1
#
_cell.length_a   1.000
_cell.length_b   1.000
_cell.length_c   1.000
_cell.angle_alpha   90.00
_cell.angle_beta   90.00
_cell.angle_gamma   90.00
#
_symmetry.space_group_name_H-M   'P 1'
#
loop_
_entity.id
_entity.type
_entity.pdbx_description
1 polymer ?
#
loop_
_entity_poly.entity_id
_entity_poly.type
_entity_poly.pdbx_seq_one_letter_code
_entity_poly.pdbx_strand_id
1 'polypeptide(L)'
;MDPSQVKIPPMKDLTVDNITENVIRINSLCEDERMKYVLERLVSHLHDFARETRLSSQEWMAGLMFLTEVGKICSDVRQVTEVMPHGDSMSHDPKGEPLLVVCTLKDTNGNPISDVKIDIWETDSTGHYDVQYADRNGPDGRFKDSLVVDLGKAGPEYAKKYGVSEDHALLTYDFVLVSDAETSALRERNSKVALDKLGRKVKIVNGLPVPDLD
;
A
#
# COMPACT_ATOMS: atom_id res chain seq x y z
N MET A 1 -7.63 16.89 22.45
CA MET A 1 -6.66 16.90 23.57
C MET A 1 -6.62 18.33 24.09
N ASP A 2 -6.81 18.54 25.40
CA ASP A 2 -6.75 19.88 26.00
C ASP A 2 -5.27 20.31 26.12
N PRO A 3 -4.82 21.38 25.42
CA PRO A 3 -3.42 21.82 25.46
C PRO A 3 -2.94 22.20 26.86
N SER A 4 -3.85 22.59 27.76
CA SER A 4 -3.52 22.97 29.15
C SER A 4 -3.14 21.78 30.04
N GLN A 5 -3.42 20.55 29.61
CA GLN A 5 -3.13 19.33 30.37
C GLN A 5 -1.84 18.62 29.93
N VAL A 6 -1.17 19.13 28.90
CA VAL A 6 0.08 18.54 28.40
C VAL A 6 1.24 18.94 29.31
N LYS A 7 1.85 17.97 30.02
CA LYS A 7 3.06 18.21 30.81
C LYS A 7 4.27 18.30 29.88
N ILE A 8 4.74 19.53 29.64
CA ILE A 8 5.92 19.77 28.79
C ILE A 8 7.20 19.48 29.60
N PRO A 9 8.12 18.65 29.08
CA PRO A 9 9.39 18.38 29.75
C PRO A 9 10.28 19.65 29.76
N PRO A 10 11.22 19.77 30.72
CA PRO A 10 12.15 20.89 30.75
C PRO A 10 12.95 20.99 29.44
N MET A 11 12.84 22.15 28.78
CA MET A 11 13.52 22.44 27.53
C MET A 11 14.89 23.06 27.80
N LYS A 12 15.88 22.76 26.94
CA LYS A 12 17.14 23.53 26.90
C LYS A 12 16.88 24.87 26.19
N ASP A 13 17.75 25.87 26.40
CA ASP A 13 17.72 27.12 25.63
C ASP A 13 17.75 26.82 24.13
N LEU A 14 16.96 27.49 23.30
CA LEU A 14 16.87 27.15 21.87
C LEU A 14 18.07 27.68 21.09
N THR A 15 18.94 26.77 20.64
CA THR A 15 20.06 27.06 19.73
C THR A 15 20.02 26.16 18.51
N VAL A 16 20.79 26.52 17.48
CA VAL A 16 20.97 25.69 16.26
C VAL A 16 21.46 24.28 16.62
N ASP A 17 22.23 24.15 17.69
CA ASP A 17 22.86 22.90 18.09
C ASP A 17 21.92 21.98 18.90
N ASN A 18 20.96 22.53 19.64
CA ASN A 18 20.13 21.75 20.57
C ASN A 18 18.62 21.72 20.23
N ILE A 19 18.18 22.45 19.20
CA ILE A 19 16.79 22.44 18.76
C ILE A 19 16.30 21.04 18.40
N THR A 20 17.16 20.20 17.82
CA THR A 20 16.85 18.80 17.49
C THR A 20 16.51 17.98 18.73
N GLU A 21 17.35 18.06 19.77
CA GLU A 21 17.14 17.35 21.03
C GLU A 21 15.87 17.80 21.74
N ASN A 22 15.61 19.10 21.71
CA ASN A 22 14.40 19.71 22.27
C ASN A 22 13.13 19.18 21.58
N VAL A 23 13.11 19.09 20.25
CA VAL A 23 11.97 18.53 19.49
C VAL A 23 11.81 17.03 19.77
N ILE A 24 12.91 16.26 19.80
CA ILE A 24 12.86 14.83 20.16
C ILE A 24 12.30 14.65 21.58
N ARG A 25 12.71 15.51 22.52
CA ARG A 25 12.21 15.46 23.90
C ARG A 25 10.72 15.71 24.00
N ILE A 26 10.18 16.66 23.25
CA ILE A 26 8.73 16.88 23.18
C ILE A 26 8.03 15.65 22.61
N ASN A 27 8.54 15.11 21.50
CA ASN A 27 7.95 13.94 20.83
C ASN A 27 8.03 12.67 21.70
N SER A 28 8.95 12.59 22.66
CA SER A 28 9.06 11.49 23.62
C SER A 28 7.83 11.33 24.54
N LEU A 29 6.94 12.34 24.60
CA LEU A 29 5.66 12.23 25.30
C LEU A 29 4.65 11.28 24.59
N CYS A 30 4.88 10.95 23.31
CA CYS A 30 4.02 10.02 22.57
C CYS A 30 4.08 8.62 23.20
N GLU A 31 2.98 8.04 23.66
CA GLU A 31 3.02 6.73 24.34
C GLU A 31 3.50 5.58 23.43
N ASP A 32 3.12 5.61 22.14
CA ASP A 32 3.48 4.60 21.15
C ASP A 32 4.99 4.59 20.84
N GLU A 33 5.65 3.47 21.15
CA GLU A 33 7.09 3.30 20.97
C GLU A 33 7.54 3.33 19.50
N ARG A 34 6.71 2.81 18.58
CA ARG A 34 7.03 2.80 17.16
C ARG A 34 6.94 4.21 16.58
N MET A 35 5.92 4.97 16.95
CA MET A 35 5.73 6.36 16.57
C MET A 35 6.85 7.24 17.13
N LYS A 36 7.22 7.07 18.41
CA LYS A 36 8.40 7.73 19.01
C LYS A 36 9.64 7.52 18.15
N TYR A 37 9.95 6.27 17.83
CA TYR A 37 11.12 5.94 17.03
C TYR A 37 11.08 6.57 15.64
N VAL A 38 9.94 6.49 14.94
CA VAL A 38 9.78 7.09 13.61
C VAL A 38 9.94 8.60 13.66
N LEU A 39 9.31 9.28 14.61
CA LEU A 39 9.39 10.74 14.77
C LEU A 39 10.81 11.18 15.14
N GLU A 40 11.49 10.46 16.03
CA GLU A 40 12.88 10.73 16.37
C GLU A 40 13.78 10.68 15.13
N ARG A 41 13.72 9.58 14.36
CA ARG A 41 14.52 9.43 13.14
C ARG A 41 14.18 10.48 12.09
N LEU A 42 12.90 10.77 11.88
CA LEU A 42 12.45 11.78 10.92
C LEU A 42 12.99 13.17 11.28
N VAL A 43 12.84 13.60 12.54
CA VAL A 43 13.29 14.91 13.01
C VAL A 43 14.81 15.02 12.91
N SER A 44 15.56 14.00 13.32
CA SER A 44 17.02 13.97 13.18
C SER A 44 17.43 14.18 11.72
N HIS A 45 16.90 13.37 10.80
CA HIS A 45 17.28 13.44 9.39
C HIS A 45 16.84 14.75 8.72
N LEU A 46 15.65 15.28 9.07
CA LEU A 46 15.17 16.55 8.53
C LEU A 46 16.03 17.72 8.99
N HIS A 47 16.40 17.75 10.27
CA HIS A 47 17.27 18.79 10.82
C HIS A 47 18.71 18.68 10.28
N ASP A 48 19.22 17.45 10.12
CA ASP A 48 20.52 17.23 9.48
C ASP A 48 20.53 17.73 8.03
N PHE A 49 19.49 17.41 7.26
CA PHE A 49 19.32 17.92 5.89
C PHE A 49 19.29 19.47 5.85
N ALA A 50 18.55 20.10 6.76
CA ALA A 50 18.49 21.56 6.83
C ALA A 50 19.85 22.19 7.17
N ARG A 51 20.61 21.56 8.08
CA ARG A 51 21.98 22.00 8.44
C ARG A 51 22.97 21.79 7.30
N GLU A 52 22.94 20.61 6.67
CA GLU A 52 23.83 20.22 5.57
C GLU A 52 23.67 21.15 4.38
N THR A 53 22.43 21.45 4.01
CA THR A 53 22.13 22.31 2.86
C THR A 53 22.21 23.80 3.16
N ARG A 54 22.29 24.18 4.45
CA ARG A 54 22.14 25.56 4.92
C ARG A 54 20.86 26.20 4.37
N LEU A 55 19.76 25.47 4.51
CA LEU A 55 18.46 25.81 3.93
C LEU A 55 18.09 27.26 4.20
N SER A 56 17.89 28.05 3.14
CA SER A 56 17.46 29.43 3.26
C SER A 56 15.96 29.55 3.54
N SER A 57 15.53 30.69 4.07
CA SER A 57 14.10 30.96 4.29
C SER A 57 13.29 30.92 2.97
N GLN A 58 13.90 31.29 1.85
CA GLN A 58 13.25 31.26 0.54
C GLN A 58 13.01 29.82 0.07
N GLU A 59 14.00 28.94 0.19
CA GLU A 59 13.88 27.52 -0.16
C GLU A 59 12.91 26.80 0.77
N TRP A 60 12.93 27.13 2.07
CA TRP A 60 11.95 26.61 3.03
C TRP A 60 10.51 26.97 2.64
N MET A 61 10.25 28.24 2.30
CA MET A 61 8.93 28.67 1.83
C MET A 61 8.54 27.97 0.53
N ALA A 62 9.46 27.81 -0.42
CA ALA A 62 9.19 27.10 -1.65
C ALA A 62 8.81 25.63 -1.41
N GLY A 63 9.50 24.94 -0.49
CA GLY A 63 9.17 23.57 -0.09
C GLY A 63 7.79 23.46 0.56
N LEU A 64 7.43 24.40 1.45
CA LEU A 64 6.09 24.44 2.05
C LEU A 64 4.99 24.68 1.02
N MET A 65 5.21 25.60 0.09
CA MET A 65 4.26 25.86 -1.00
C MET A 65 4.11 24.62 -1.88
N PHE A 66 5.20 23.95 -2.24
CA PHE A 66 5.16 22.70 -3.00
C PHE A 66 4.31 21.64 -2.28
N LEU A 67 4.56 21.38 -0.99
CA LEU A 67 3.77 20.41 -0.21
C LEU A 67 2.28 20.82 -0.10
N THR A 68 2.01 22.11 -0.01
CA THR A 68 0.64 22.65 0.01
C THR A 68 -0.08 22.40 -1.31
N GLU A 69 0.57 22.68 -2.45
CA GLU A 69 -0.01 22.43 -3.77
C GLU A 69 -0.22 20.93 -4.03
N VAL A 70 0.71 20.07 -3.62
CA VAL A 70 0.52 18.62 -3.65
C VAL A 70 -0.72 18.21 -2.86
N GLY A 71 -0.89 18.73 -1.64
CA GLY A 71 -2.06 18.48 -0.81
C GLY A 71 -3.38 18.96 -1.42
N LYS A 72 -3.37 20.06 -2.20
CA LYS A 72 -4.56 20.58 -2.90
C LYS A 72 -4.97 19.73 -4.11
N ILE A 73 -4.05 18.99 -4.70
CA ILE A 73 -4.32 18.09 -5.83
C ILE A 73 -4.83 16.73 -5.33
N CYS A 74 -4.57 16.37 -4.08
CA CYS A 74 -5.19 15.21 -3.45
C CYS A 74 -6.71 15.42 -3.34
N SER A 75 -7.47 14.58 -4.02
CA SER A 75 -8.93 14.55 -3.94
C SER A 75 -9.43 13.23 -3.35
N ASP A 76 -10.64 13.26 -2.79
CA ASP A 76 -11.36 12.08 -2.32
C ASP A 76 -11.86 11.27 -3.53
N VAL A 77 -10.97 10.74 -4.37
CA VAL A 77 -11.40 9.84 -5.44
C VAL A 77 -11.97 8.58 -4.78
N ARG A 78 -13.29 8.52 -4.77
CA ARG A 78 -14.11 7.51 -4.10
C ARG A 78 -14.00 6.19 -4.87
N GLN A 79 -13.52 5.15 -4.20
CA GLN A 79 -13.67 3.79 -4.70
C GLN A 79 -15.15 3.41 -4.67
N VAL A 80 -15.71 3.09 -5.83
CA VAL A 80 -17.03 2.48 -5.95
C VAL A 80 -16.79 1.09 -6.54
N THR A 81 -17.08 0.04 -5.78
CA THR A 81 -17.02 -1.34 -6.25
C THR A 81 -18.44 -1.80 -6.61
N GLU A 82 -18.64 -2.26 -7.84
CA GLU A 82 -19.85 -2.96 -8.25
C GLU A 82 -19.72 -4.43 -7.88
N VAL A 83 -20.79 -5.03 -7.34
CA VAL A 83 -20.81 -6.45 -6.97
C VAL A 83 -21.51 -7.22 -8.07
N MET A 84 -20.82 -8.19 -8.65
CA MET A 84 -21.30 -8.97 -9.79
C MET A 84 -21.30 -10.47 -9.48
N PRO A 85 -22.27 -11.25 -9.99
CA PRO A 85 -22.24 -12.70 -10.01
C PRO A 85 -20.98 -13.27 -10.68
N HIS A 86 -20.53 -14.45 -10.21
CA HIS A 86 -19.43 -15.18 -10.84
C HIS A 86 -19.78 -15.59 -12.27
N GLY A 87 -18.93 -15.21 -13.23
CA GLY A 87 -19.07 -15.52 -14.65
C GLY A 87 -19.70 -14.39 -15.47
N ASP A 88 -20.06 -13.26 -14.85
CA ASP A 88 -20.58 -12.09 -15.56
C ASP A 88 -19.45 -11.32 -16.28
N SER A 89 -19.83 -10.56 -17.31
CA SER A 89 -18.90 -9.73 -18.08
C SER A 89 -18.59 -8.43 -17.35
N MET A 90 -17.31 -8.15 -17.09
CA MET A 90 -16.89 -6.88 -16.48
C MET A 90 -16.75 -5.74 -17.49
N SER A 91 -16.39 -6.04 -18.74
CA SER A 91 -16.16 -5.03 -19.77
C SER A 91 -17.36 -4.88 -20.69
N HIS A 92 -17.60 -3.63 -21.10
CA HIS A 92 -18.57 -3.24 -22.11
C HIS A 92 -17.90 -2.51 -23.29
N ASP A 93 -16.57 -2.55 -23.38
CA ASP A 93 -15.82 -1.90 -24.45
C ASP A 93 -16.01 -2.68 -25.78
N PRO A 94 -16.70 -2.10 -26.78
CA PRO A 94 -16.93 -2.79 -28.05
C PRO A 94 -15.65 -2.98 -28.88
N LYS A 95 -14.53 -2.35 -28.49
CA LYS A 95 -13.22 -2.49 -29.13
C LYS A 95 -12.29 -3.47 -28.41
N GLY A 96 -12.69 -3.95 -27.23
CA GLY A 96 -11.93 -4.95 -26.48
C GLY A 96 -12.02 -6.33 -27.12
N GLU A 97 -10.97 -7.13 -27.00
CA GLU A 97 -11.01 -8.56 -27.33
C GLU A 97 -11.53 -9.34 -26.11
N PRO A 98 -12.57 -10.19 -26.26
CA PRO A 98 -13.11 -10.95 -25.13
C PRO A 98 -12.08 -11.91 -24.52
N LEU A 99 -11.92 -11.83 -23.19
CA LEU A 99 -11.06 -12.71 -22.40
C LEU A 99 -11.88 -13.43 -21.33
N LEU A 100 -11.85 -14.77 -21.34
CA LEU A 100 -12.37 -15.58 -20.24
C LEU A 100 -11.28 -15.75 -19.18
N VAL A 101 -11.55 -15.33 -17.95
CA VAL A 101 -10.66 -15.52 -16.80
C VAL A 101 -11.24 -16.57 -15.86
N VAL A 102 -10.50 -17.64 -15.59
CA VAL A 102 -10.89 -18.71 -14.66
C VAL A 102 -9.83 -18.87 -13.60
N CYS A 103 -10.19 -18.67 -12.34
CA CYS A 103 -9.24 -18.72 -11.24
C CYS A 103 -9.65 -19.75 -10.19
N THR A 104 -8.65 -20.36 -9.54
CA THR A 104 -8.86 -21.19 -8.35
C THR A 104 -8.18 -20.54 -7.16
N LEU A 105 -8.86 -20.53 -6.01
CA LEU A 105 -8.29 -20.03 -4.76
C LEU A 105 -8.05 -21.19 -3.81
N LYS A 106 -6.82 -21.29 -3.31
CA LYS A 106 -6.39 -22.36 -2.40
C LYS A 106 -5.59 -21.83 -1.22
N ASP A 107 -5.60 -22.57 -0.12
CA ASP A 107 -4.73 -22.31 1.03
C ASP A 107 -3.29 -22.83 0.76
N THR A 108 -2.40 -22.63 1.73
CA THR A 108 -1.00 -23.10 1.68
C THR A 108 -0.85 -24.62 1.64
N ASN A 109 -1.91 -25.38 1.94
CA ASN A 109 -1.95 -26.83 1.88
C ASN A 109 -2.59 -27.34 0.56
N GLY A 110 -3.06 -26.44 -0.30
CA GLY A 110 -3.74 -26.75 -1.55
C GLY A 110 -5.24 -27.00 -1.42
N ASN A 111 -5.85 -26.78 -0.24
CA ASN A 111 -7.29 -26.91 -0.07
C ASN A 111 -8.02 -25.73 -0.73
N PRO A 112 -9.14 -25.96 -1.43
CA PRO A 112 -9.91 -24.87 -2.01
C PRO A 112 -10.53 -23.97 -0.93
N ILE A 113 -10.56 -22.66 -1.18
CA ILE A 113 -11.18 -21.67 -0.31
C ILE A 113 -12.47 -21.17 -0.96
N SER A 114 -13.61 -21.34 -0.28
CA SER A 114 -14.91 -20.84 -0.73
C SER A 114 -15.17 -19.42 -0.26
N ASP A 115 -16.17 -18.77 -0.87
CA ASP A 115 -16.75 -17.49 -0.40
C ASP A 115 -15.74 -16.34 -0.31
N VAL A 116 -14.70 -16.37 -1.15
CA VAL A 116 -13.70 -15.31 -1.22
C VAL A 116 -14.25 -14.13 -2.00
N LYS A 117 -14.12 -12.93 -1.42
CA LYS A 117 -14.34 -11.68 -2.16
C LYS A 117 -13.16 -11.44 -3.09
N ILE A 118 -13.44 -11.33 -4.39
CA ILE A 118 -12.45 -10.97 -5.39
C ILE A 118 -12.81 -9.58 -5.92
N ASP A 119 -11.94 -8.61 -5.67
CA ASP A 119 -11.99 -7.31 -6.33
C ASP A 119 -11.05 -7.40 -7.55
N ILE A 120 -11.57 -7.15 -8.75
CA ILE A 120 -10.82 -7.22 -10.03
C ILE A 120 -10.99 -5.91 -10.77
N TRP A 121 -9.94 -5.51 -11.49
CA TRP A 121 -9.91 -4.29 -12.26
C TRP A 121 -8.94 -4.49 -13.47
N GLU A 122 -9.34 -4.35 -14.76
CA GLU A 122 -8.44 -4.07 -15.94
C GLU A 122 -8.63 -2.71 -16.72
N THR A 123 -7.63 -2.18 -17.46
CA THR A 123 -7.84 -0.99 -18.33
C THR A 123 -8.70 -1.31 -19.55
N ASP A 124 -9.38 -0.33 -20.12
CA ASP A 124 -10.03 -0.48 -21.44
C ASP A 124 -9.01 -0.59 -22.60
N SER A 125 -9.49 -0.74 -23.85
CA SER A 125 -8.63 -0.89 -25.02
C SER A 125 -7.72 0.32 -25.31
N THR A 126 -7.91 1.45 -24.61
CA THR A 126 -7.11 2.67 -24.74
C THR A 126 -6.06 2.82 -23.63
N GLY A 127 -6.04 1.91 -22.66
CA GLY A 127 -5.10 1.90 -21.55
C GLY A 127 -5.48 2.84 -20.40
N HIS A 128 -6.74 3.27 -20.31
CA HIS A 128 -7.25 4.08 -19.20
C HIS A 128 -8.11 3.25 -18.26
N TYR A 129 -8.11 3.64 -16.99
CA TYR A 129 -9.06 3.19 -15.99
C TYR A 129 -10.36 4.01 -16.06
N ASP A 130 -11.48 3.43 -15.62
CA ASP A 130 -12.75 4.15 -15.50
C ASP A 130 -12.62 5.45 -14.72
N VAL A 131 -11.91 5.42 -13.59
CA VAL A 131 -11.77 6.55 -12.67
C VAL A 131 -10.94 7.68 -13.25
N GLN A 132 -10.31 7.47 -14.41
CA GLN A 132 -9.58 8.50 -15.14
C GLN A 132 -10.47 9.30 -16.12
N TYR A 133 -11.71 8.85 -16.36
CA TYR A 133 -12.67 9.57 -17.18
C TYR A 133 -13.56 10.46 -16.32
N ALA A 134 -13.64 11.75 -16.66
CA ALA A 134 -14.43 12.73 -15.90
C ALA A 134 -15.95 12.46 -15.91
N ASP A 135 -16.42 11.67 -16.90
CA ASP A 135 -17.84 11.51 -17.22
C ASP A 135 -18.36 10.07 -16.95
N ARG A 136 -17.60 9.23 -16.24
CA ARG A 136 -17.92 7.81 -15.99
C ARG A 136 -18.30 7.58 -14.52
N ASN A 137 -19.33 6.77 -14.27
CA ASN A 137 -19.94 6.59 -12.93
C ASN A 137 -19.78 5.17 -12.35
N GLY A 138 -18.83 4.35 -12.81
CA GLY A 138 -18.64 2.97 -12.31
C GLY A 138 -17.27 2.36 -12.64
N PRO A 139 -16.84 1.32 -11.86
CA PRO A 139 -15.48 0.74 -11.79
C PRO A 139 -14.94 0.05 -13.07
N ASP A 140 -13.62 0.17 -13.33
CA ASP A 140 -12.85 -0.47 -14.43
C ASP A 140 -11.31 -0.25 -14.24
N GLY A 141 -10.56 -1.21 -13.68
CA GLY A 141 -9.13 -1.30 -14.00
C GLY A 141 -7.94 -1.12 -13.06
N ARG A 142 -6.95 -2.09 -13.00
CA ARG A 142 -5.45 -2.08 -12.76
C ARG A 142 -4.71 -3.46 -12.66
N PHE A 143 -3.47 -3.46 -13.21
CA PHE A 143 -2.51 -4.59 -13.37
C PHE A 143 -1.33 -4.62 -12.36
N LYS A 144 -0.64 -5.78 -12.23
CA LYS A 144 0.64 -5.96 -11.50
C LYS A 144 1.56 -7.04 -12.13
N ASP A 145 2.84 -6.74 -12.30
CA ASP A 145 3.85 -7.52 -13.06
C ASP A 145 4.10 -8.97 -12.60
N SER A 146 3.83 -9.33 -11.35
CA SER A 146 4.08 -10.70 -10.85
C SER A 146 3.03 -11.73 -11.30
N LEU A 147 2.08 -11.32 -12.15
CA LEU A 147 0.91 -12.08 -12.56
C LEU A 147 0.88 -12.31 -14.08
N VAL A 148 2.03 -12.41 -14.75
CA VAL A 148 2.06 -12.76 -16.17
C VAL A 148 1.59 -14.21 -16.33
N VAL A 149 0.53 -14.41 -17.11
CA VAL A 149 -0.07 -15.70 -17.42
C VAL A 149 -0.17 -15.85 -18.93
N ASP A 150 0.25 -16.99 -19.46
CA ASP A 150 0.07 -17.30 -20.87
C ASP A 150 -1.43 -17.50 -21.19
N LEU A 151 -1.88 -16.90 -22.28
CA LEU A 151 -3.26 -17.05 -22.73
C LEU A 151 -3.43 -18.33 -23.56
N GLY A 152 -4.39 -19.14 -23.16
CA GLY A 152 -4.89 -20.27 -23.93
C GLY A 152 -6.16 -19.93 -24.71
N LYS A 153 -6.82 -20.96 -25.22
CA LYS A 153 -8.18 -20.88 -25.75
C LYS A 153 -9.16 -21.56 -24.80
N ALA A 154 -10.38 -21.06 -24.70
CA ALA A 154 -11.43 -21.64 -23.86
C ALA A 154 -11.69 -23.12 -24.19
N GLY A 155 -11.74 -23.49 -25.47
CA GLY A 155 -12.04 -24.85 -25.89
C GLY A 155 -13.46 -25.31 -25.49
N PRO A 156 -13.81 -26.57 -25.78
CA PRO A 156 -15.20 -27.04 -25.73
C PRO A 156 -15.77 -27.12 -24.31
N GLU A 157 -14.95 -27.44 -23.30
CA GLU A 157 -15.40 -27.56 -21.92
C GLU A 157 -15.81 -26.20 -21.35
N TYR A 158 -14.93 -25.20 -21.45
CA TYR A 158 -15.19 -23.86 -20.92
C TYR A 158 -16.21 -23.10 -21.76
N ALA A 159 -16.23 -23.28 -23.08
CA ALA A 159 -17.25 -22.72 -23.97
C ALA A 159 -18.66 -23.13 -23.53
N LYS A 160 -18.86 -24.43 -23.28
CA LYS A 160 -20.14 -24.96 -22.81
C LYS A 160 -20.50 -24.48 -21.41
N LYS A 161 -19.52 -24.43 -20.49
CA LYS A 161 -19.74 -24.07 -19.08
C LYS A 161 -20.09 -22.60 -18.90
N TYR A 162 -19.42 -21.71 -19.64
CA TYR A 162 -19.52 -20.25 -19.47
C TYR A 162 -20.27 -19.54 -20.62
N GLY A 163 -20.77 -20.28 -21.61
CA GLY A 163 -21.54 -19.70 -22.72
C GLY A 163 -20.69 -18.82 -23.65
N VAL A 164 -19.41 -19.17 -23.81
CA VAL A 164 -18.45 -18.42 -24.63
C VAL A 164 -18.03 -19.19 -25.89
N SER A 165 -17.40 -18.53 -26.86
CA SER A 165 -16.79 -19.21 -28.01
C SER A 165 -15.61 -20.08 -27.60
N GLU A 166 -15.38 -21.21 -28.26
CA GLU A 166 -14.19 -22.05 -28.04
C GLU A 166 -12.88 -21.32 -28.35
N ASP A 167 -12.94 -20.33 -29.23
CA ASP A 167 -11.78 -19.52 -29.64
C ASP A 167 -11.50 -18.31 -28.74
N HIS A 168 -12.35 -18.02 -27.74
CA HIS A 168 -12.06 -16.93 -26.80
C HIS A 168 -10.74 -17.18 -26.06
N ALA A 169 -9.98 -16.10 -25.85
CA ALA A 169 -8.79 -16.14 -25.03
C ALA A 169 -9.16 -16.63 -23.62
N LEU A 170 -8.32 -17.49 -23.04
CA LEU A 170 -8.49 -18.05 -21.72
C LEU A 170 -7.27 -17.75 -20.86
N LEU A 171 -7.48 -17.10 -19.73
CA LEU A 171 -6.50 -16.98 -18.66
C LEU A 171 -6.89 -17.91 -17.52
N THR A 172 -5.95 -18.73 -17.06
CA THR A 172 -6.13 -19.54 -15.84
C THR A 172 -5.08 -19.21 -14.80
N TYR A 173 -5.49 -19.01 -13.54
CA TYR A 173 -4.54 -18.72 -12.46
C TYR A 173 -4.96 -19.30 -11.12
N ASP A 174 -3.99 -19.88 -10.41
CA ASP A 174 -4.17 -20.43 -9.07
C ASP A 174 -3.63 -19.45 -8.03
N PHE A 175 -4.53 -18.80 -7.29
CA PHE A 175 -4.16 -17.95 -6.16
C PHE A 175 -3.98 -18.80 -4.89
N VAL A 176 -2.82 -18.63 -4.24
CA VAL A 176 -2.57 -19.16 -2.90
C VAL A 176 -2.76 -18.04 -1.90
N LEU A 177 -3.76 -18.17 -1.02
CA LEU A 177 -3.98 -17.23 0.06
C LEU A 177 -3.28 -17.70 1.33
N VAL A 178 -2.67 -16.74 2.03
CA VAL A 178 -2.02 -16.93 3.32
C VAL A 178 -2.79 -16.09 4.33
N SER A 179 -3.08 -16.65 5.51
CA SER A 179 -3.80 -15.90 6.53
C SER A 179 -3.02 -14.67 7.01
N ASP A 180 -3.72 -13.69 7.58
CA ASP A 180 -3.09 -12.50 8.18
C ASP A 180 -2.12 -12.89 9.30
N ALA A 181 -2.44 -13.92 10.08
CA ALA A 181 -1.59 -14.44 11.15
C ALA A 181 -0.30 -15.06 10.59
N GLU A 182 -0.39 -15.90 9.57
CA GLU A 182 0.79 -16.50 8.92
C GLU A 182 1.65 -15.43 8.23
N THR A 183 1.01 -14.48 7.55
CA THR A 183 1.70 -13.35 6.91
C THR A 183 2.43 -12.50 7.93
N SER A 184 1.79 -12.18 9.05
CA SER A 184 2.39 -11.40 10.13
C SER A 184 3.57 -12.15 10.76
N ALA A 185 3.39 -13.43 11.10
CA ALA A 185 4.45 -14.26 11.65
C ALA A 185 5.65 -14.40 10.69
N LEU A 186 5.39 -14.52 9.38
CA LEU A 186 6.43 -14.60 8.37
C LEU A 186 7.17 -13.27 8.22
N ARG A 187 6.45 -12.14 8.21
CA ARG A 187 7.06 -10.79 8.17
C ARG A 187 7.93 -10.55 9.39
N GLU A 188 7.44 -10.85 10.59
CA GLU A 188 8.22 -10.70 11.83
C GLU A 188 9.47 -11.56 11.83
N ARG A 189 9.35 -12.84 11.46
CA ARG A 189 10.48 -13.76 11.35
C ARG A 189 11.53 -13.27 10.34
N ASN A 190 11.09 -12.90 9.14
CA ASN A 190 11.99 -12.44 8.08
C ASN A 190 12.65 -11.11 8.44
N SER A 191 11.89 -10.19 9.06
CA SER A 191 12.42 -8.92 9.56
C SER A 191 13.50 -9.15 10.61
N LYS A 192 13.25 -10.02 11.59
CA LYS A 192 14.23 -10.37 12.63
C LYS A 192 15.49 -10.99 12.04
N VAL A 193 15.35 -12.00 11.17
CA VAL A 193 16.50 -12.64 10.51
C VAL A 193 17.33 -11.63 9.70
N ALA A 194 16.68 -10.72 8.97
CA ALA A 194 17.38 -9.70 8.19
C ALA A 194 18.14 -8.71 9.09
N LEU A 195 17.55 -8.30 10.22
CA LEU A 195 18.15 -7.34 11.15
C LEU A 195 19.28 -7.98 11.98
N ASP A 196 19.13 -9.24 12.39
CA ASP A 196 20.19 -10.02 13.04
C ASP A 196 21.43 -10.13 12.14
N LYS A 197 21.24 -10.37 10.83
CA LYS A 197 22.33 -10.39 9.83
C LYS A 197 23.06 -9.05 9.71
N LEU A 198 22.37 -7.94 10.00
CA LEU A 198 22.95 -6.59 10.02
C LEU A 198 23.54 -6.22 11.39
N GLY A 199 23.55 -7.15 12.35
CA GLY A 199 24.03 -6.91 13.71
C GLY A 199 23.19 -5.90 14.49
N ARG A 200 21.90 -5.73 14.13
CA ARG A 200 20.98 -4.79 14.78
C ARG A 200 20.14 -5.54 15.80
N LYS A 201 20.31 -5.22 17.08
CA LYS A 201 19.38 -5.67 18.13
C LYS A 201 18.08 -4.87 18.03
N VAL A 202 16.97 -5.56 17.84
CA VAL A 202 15.64 -4.96 17.71
C VAL A 202 14.61 -5.77 18.49
N LYS A 203 13.61 -5.08 19.02
CA LYS A 203 12.34 -5.66 19.47
C LYS A 203 11.26 -5.43 18.42
N ILE A 204 10.26 -6.31 18.36
CA ILE A 204 9.12 -6.16 17.45
C ILE A 204 7.97 -5.52 18.22
N VAL A 205 7.48 -4.37 17.74
CA VAL A 205 6.32 -3.64 18.28
C VAL A 205 5.30 -3.51 17.16
N ASN A 206 4.12 -4.12 17.34
CA ASN A 206 3.03 -4.14 16.35
C ASN A 206 3.50 -4.61 14.95
N GLY A 207 4.30 -5.68 14.89
CA GLY A 207 4.82 -6.25 13.64
C GLY A 207 5.97 -5.46 13.00
N LEU A 208 6.44 -4.37 13.62
CA LEU A 208 7.53 -3.54 13.10
C LEU A 208 8.75 -3.52 14.03
N PRO A 209 9.97 -3.51 13.48
CA PRO A 209 11.19 -3.48 14.29
C PRO A 209 11.42 -2.09 14.91
N VAL A 210 11.80 -2.09 16.18
CA VAL A 210 12.27 -0.93 16.95
C VAL A 210 13.61 -1.31 17.59
N PRO A 211 14.64 -0.44 17.60
CA PRO A 211 15.89 -0.73 18.28
C PRO A 211 15.68 -1.18 19.73
N ASP A 212 16.38 -2.24 20.11
CA ASP A 212 16.44 -2.69 21.49
C ASP A 212 17.54 -1.88 22.18
N LEU A 213 17.14 -0.90 23.00
CA LEU A 213 18.03 0.10 23.61
C LEU A 213 18.56 -0.32 25.00
N ASP A 214 18.31 -1.57 25.40
CA ASP A 214 18.79 -2.18 26.65
C ASP A 214 20.21 -2.78 26.52
#